data_AF-A0A846P957-F1
#
_entry.id   AF-A0A846P957-F1
#
_cell.length_a   1.000
_cell.length_b   1.000
_cell.length_c   1.000
_cell.angle_alpha   90.00
_cell.angle_beta   90.00
_cell.angle_gamma   90.00
#
_symmetry.space_group_name_H-M   'P 1'
#
loop_
_entity.id
_entity.type
_entity.pdbx_description
1 polymer ?
#
loop_
_entity_poly.entity_id
_entity_poly.type
_entity_poly.pdbx_seq_one_letter_code
_entity_poly.pdbx_strand_id
1 'polypeptide(L)'
;NIKSRFLKEIPNEFLKSAYEEEEHAKTPISGDVTCDAFQRRETVELGVGDEVMHKKFGKGKVVGKKGENQVTVVFALEGEKTLLLDYAPLEKVEKP
;
A
#
# COMPACT_ATOMS: atom_id res chain seq x y z
N ASN A 1 -6.53 10.77 -40.58
CA ASN A 1 -6.07 10.85 -39.17
C ASN A 1 -7.20 11.42 -38.32
N ILE A 2 -8.01 10.57 -37.68
CA ILE A 2 -9.10 11.00 -36.80
C ILE A 2 -8.54 10.94 -35.37
N LYS A 3 -8.45 12.08 -34.70
CA LYS A 3 -7.96 12.14 -33.32
C LYS A 3 -8.91 11.34 -32.41
N SER A 4 -8.36 10.51 -31.53
CA SER A 4 -9.12 9.62 -30.65
C SER A 4 -10.12 10.40 -29.80
N ARG A 5 -11.38 9.93 -29.75
CA ARG A 5 -12.46 10.50 -28.92
C ARG A 5 -12.14 10.43 -27.43
N PHE A 6 -11.29 9.47 -27.06
CA PHE A 6 -10.79 9.28 -25.71
C PHE A 6 -10.13 10.55 -25.17
N LEU A 7 -9.26 11.21 -25.94
CA LEU A 7 -8.58 12.44 -25.51
C LEU A 7 -9.53 13.62 -25.27
N LYS A 8 -10.73 13.58 -25.86
CA LYS A 8 -11.75 14.64 -25.71
C LYS A 8 -12.67 14.41 -24.51
N GLU A 9 -12.80 13.16 -24.06
CA GLU A 9 -13.72 12.76 -22.99
C GLU A 9 -13.04 12.70 -21.61
N ILE A 10 -11.70 12.71 -21.55
CA ILE A 10 -10.99 12.79 -20.27
C ILE A 10 -11.31 14.15 -19.61
N PRO A 11 -11.80 14.16 -18.36
CA PRO A 11 -12.02 15.40 -17.62
C PRO A 11 -10.74 16.23 -17.52
N ASN A 12 -10.84 17.54 -17.76
CA ASN A 12 -9.69 18.46 -17.73
C ASN A 12 -8.92 18.46 -16.39
N GLU A 13 -9.56 18.01 -15.31
CA GLU A 13 -8.95 17.84 -14.00
C GLU A 13 -7.78 16.84 -14.00
N PHE A 14 -7.86 15.77 -14.80
CA PHE A 14 -6.79 14.75 -14.91
C PHE A 14 -5.72 15.07 -15.96
N LEU A 15 -5.91 16.19 -16.64
CA LEU A 15 -5.18 16.55 -17.84
C LEU A 15 -4.17 17.68 -17.57
N LYS A 16 -4.45 18.52 -16.58
CA LYS A 16 -3.56 19.61 -16.14
C LYS A 16 -2.13 19.16 -15.83
N SER A 17 -1.96 18.02 -15.17
CA SER A 17 -0.62 17.51 -14.83
C SER A 17 0.22 17.13 -16.05
N ALA A 18 -0.41 16.80 -17.18
CA ALA A 18 0.30 16.41 -18.40
C ALA A 18 0.53 17.57 -19.37
N TYR A 19 -0.18 18.69 -19.20
CA TYR A 19 -0.14 19.84 -20.12
C TYR A 19 0.57 21.08 -19.55
N GLU A 20 0.80 21.11 -18.24
CA GLU A 20 1.50 22.20 -17.56
C GLU A 20 3.03 22.05 -17.59
N GLU A 21 3.58 21.19 -18.46
CA GLU A 21 5.04 20.94 -18.61
C GLU A 21 5.72 21.71 -19.75
N GLU A 22 4.98 22.51 -20.53
CA GLU A 22 5.55 23.36 -21.58
C GLU A 22 5.24 24.83 -21.25
N GLU A 23 6.27 25.68 -21.05
CA GLU A 23 6.28 27.16 -20.89
C GLU A 23 7.00 27.71 -19.64
N HIS A 24 7.70 26.91 -18.83
CA HIS A 24 8.57 27.47 -17.77
C HIS A 24 9.95 26.80 -17.71
N ALA A 25 10.84 27.24 -18.61
CA ALA A 25 12.27 27.15 -18.37
C ALA A 25 12.64 28.00 -17.14
N LYS A 26 13.02 27.34 -16.03
CA LYS A 26 13.83 27.83 -14.90
C LYS A 26 13.93 26.74 -13.81
N THR A 27 15.10 26.10 -13.69
CA THR A 27 15.57 25.57 -12.39
C THR A 27 15.90 26.76 -11.47
N PRO A 28 16.10 26.66 -10.14
CA PRO A 28 16.20 25.49 -9.25
C PRO A 28 15.39 25.63 -7.92
N ILE A 29 15.57 24.66 -7.02
CA ILE A 29 15.29 24.68 -5.56
C ILE A 29 13.97 24.08 -5.07
N SER A 30 14.17 22.97 -4.34
CA SER A 30 13.46 22.48 -3.15
C SER A 30 11.97 22.77 -3.06
N GLY A 31 11.18 21.93 -3.71
CA GLY A 31 10.00 21.41 -3.03
C GLY A 31 10.47 20.18 -2.29
N ASP A 32 10.61 20.27 -0.97
CA ASP A 32 10.63 19.14 -0.06
C ASP A 32 9.27 18.43 -0.25
N VAL A 33 9.12 17.69 -1.34
CA VAL A 33 8.09 16.69 -1.44
C VAL A 33 8.62 15.65 -0.49
N THR A 34 8.23 15.74 0.79
CA THR A 34 8.02 14.53 1.56
C THR A 34 7.00 13.76 0.75
N CYS A 35 7.48 13.03 -0.25
CA CYS A 35 6.78 11.91 -0.82
C CYS A 35 6.59 11.05 0.40
N ASP A 36 5.41 11.16 1.01
CA ASP A 36 5.03 10.39 2.17
C ASP A 36 5.31 8.97 1.75
N ALA A 37 6.39 8.45 2.33
CA ALA A 37 7.22 7.51 1.63
C ALA A 37 6.32 6.34 1.27
N PHE A 38 6.49 5.81 0.08
CA PHE A 38 6.35 4.37 -0.06
C PHE A 38 7.43 3.78 0.87
N GLN A 39 7.16 3.82 2.19
CA GLN A 39 7.86 3.05 3.19
C GLN A 39 7.70 1.66 2.66
N ARG A 40 8.79 1.16 2.05
CA ARG A 40 8.99 -0.23 1.77
C ARG A 40 8.83 -0.88 3.12
N ARG A 41 7.61 -1.32 3.42
CA ARG A 41 7.29 -1.96 4.68
C ARG A 41 8.19 -3.17 4.70
N GLU A 42 9.01 -3.25 5.74
CA GLU A 42 9.84 -4.42 5.96
C GLU A 42 8.92 -5.63 5.91
N THR A 43 9.24 -6.57 5.03
CA THR A 43 8.45 -7.78 4.88
C THR A 43 8.58 -8.53 6.19
N VAL A 44 7.58 -8.40 7.06
CA VAL A 44 7.61 -9.00 8.38
C VAL A 44 7.58 -10.52 8.21
N GLU A 45 8.66 -11.18 8.61
CA GLU A 45 8.71 -12.64 8.64
C GLU A 45 7.83 -13.16 9.78
N LEU A 46 6.64 -13.63 9.41
CA LEU A 46 5.68 -14.22 10.33
C LEU A 46 5.68 -15.75 10.22
N GLY A 47 5.75 -16.40 11.38
CA GLY A 47 5.61 -17.84 11.55
C GLY A 47 4.21 -18.24 12.02
N VAL A 48 3.88 -19.53 11.87
CA VAL A 48 2.65 -20.09 12.44
C VAL A 48 2.75 -20.08 13.96
N GLY A 49 1.73 -19.56 14.64
CA GLY A 49 1.69 -19.42 16.10
C GLY A 49 2.00 -18.01 16.60
N ASP A 50 2.56 -17.13 15.76
CA ASP A 50 2.86 -15.75 16.12
C ASP A 50 1.58 -14.94 16.40
N GLU A 51 1.68 -14.01 17.35
CA GLU A 51 0.66 -12.98 17.59
C GLU A 51 0.96 -11.73 16.76
N VAL A 52 -0.07 -11.22 16.09
CA VAL A 52 0.01 -10.08 15.19
C VAL A 52 -1.07 -9.06 15.54
N MET A 53 -0.76 -7.79 15.29
CA MET A 53 -1.70 -6.68 15.41
C MET A 53 -1.95 -6.11 14.01
N HIS A 54 -3.23 -6.03 13.61
CA HIS A 54 -3.65 -5.39 12.38
C HIS A 54 -4.38 -4.09 12.67
N LYS A 55 -4.11 -3.03 11.91
CA LYS A 55 -4.71 -1.69 12.12
C LYS A 55 -6.25 -1.70 12.12
N LYS A 56 -6.87 -2.57 11.32
CA LYS A 56 -8.35 -2.67 11.22
C LYS A 56 -8.95 -3.79 12.07
N PHE A 57 -8.25 -4.92 12.18
CA PHE A 57 -8.81 -6.15 12.77
C PHE A 57 -8.36 -6.38 14.21
N GLY A 58 -7.37 -5.62 14.68
CA GLY A 58 -6.80 -5.75 16.01
C GLY A 58 -5.90 -6.97 16.13
N LYS A 59 -5.91 -7.58 17.32
CA LYS A 59 -5.03 -8.71 17.67
C LYS A 59 -5.53 -10.00 17.03
N GLY A 60 -4.60 -10.77 16.48
CA GLY A 60 -4.85 -12.09 15.92
C GLY A 60 -3.66 -13.02 16.06
N LYS A 61 -3.91 -14.31 15.81
CA LYS A 61 -2.89 -15.36 15.83
C LYS A 61 -2.76 -16.00 14.45
N VAL A 62 -1.54 -16.16 13.98
CA VAL A 62 -1.26 -16.83 12.70
C VAL A 62 -1.53 -18.33 12.86
N VAL A 63 -2.44 -18.87 12.07
CA VAL A 63 -2.80 -20.31 12.06
C VAL A 63 -2.23 -21.06 10.86
N GLY A 64 -1.85 -20.34 9.81
CA GLY A 64 -1.29 -20.95 8.61
C GLY A 64 -0.55 -19.94 7.75
N LYS A 65 0.38 -20.45 6.94
CA LYS A 65 1.09 -19.68 5.92
C LYS A 65 0.99 -20.45 4.60
N LYS A 66 0.67 -19.75 3.52
CA LYS A 66 0.55 -20.32 2.18
C LYS A 66 1.54 -19.61 1.26
N GLY A 67 2.61 -20.31 0.88
CA GLY A 67 3.71 -19.68 0.14
C GLY A 67 4.43 -18.63 0.99
N GLU A 68 5.07 -17.66 0.34
CA GLU A 68 5.92 -16.68 1.02
C GLU A 68 5.11 -15.48 1.54
N ASN A 69 4.13 -15.01 0.76
CA ASN A 69 3.48 -13.71 1.00
C ASN A 69 2.06 -13.81 1.55
N GLN A 70 1.48 -15.00 1.72
CA GLN A 70 0.10 -15.16 2.18
C GLN A 70 0.05 -15.84 3.55
N VAL A 71 -0.66 -15.23 4.50
CA VAL A 71 -0.85 -15.73 5.86
C VAL A 71 -2.34 -15.80 6.22
N THR A 72 -2.70 -16.84 6.96
CA THR A 72 -4.03 -17.00 7.55
C THR A 72 -3.93 -16.69 9.03
N VAL A 73 -4.70 -15.68 9.46
CA VAL A 73 -4.71 -15.17 10.83
C VAL A 73 -6.12 -15.28 11.38
N VAL A 74 -6.25 -15.79 12.60
CA VAL A 74 -7.51 -15.77 13.35
C VAL A 74 -7.49 -14.55 14.26
N PHE A 75 -8.34 -13.58 13.93
CA PHE A 75 -8.56 -12.37 14.71
C PHE A 75 -9.63 -12.60 15.77
N ALA A 76 -9.44 -12.02 16.95
CA ALA A 76 -10.39 -12.17 18.06
C ALA A 76 -11.78 -11.57 17.74
N LEU A 77 -11.83 -10.53 16.91
CA LEU A 77 -13.06 -9.79 16.58
C LEU A 77 -13.70 -10.24 15.25
N GLU A 78 -12.90 -10.65 14.27
CA GLU A 78 -13.37 -10.96 12.90
C GLU A 78 -13.25 -12.43 12.49
N GLY A 79 -12.63 -13.28 13.33
CA GLY A 79 -12.39 -14.68 13.01
C GLY A 79 -11.25 -14.88 12.01
N GLU A 80 -11.32 -15.95 11.22
CA GLU A 80 -10.27 -16.33 10.26
C GLU A 80 -10.25 -15.42 9.03
N LYS A 81 -9.07 -14.87 8.71
CA LYS A 81 -8.83 -14.05 7.52
C LYS A 81 -7.51 -14.41 6.88
N THR A 82 -7.51 -14.37 5.55
CA THR A 82 -6.30 -14.56 4.75
C THR A 82 -5.81 -13.22 4.23
N LEU A 83 -4.55 -12.89 4.52
CA LEU A 83 -3.93 -11.60 4.25
C LEU A 83 -2.63 -11.77 3.46
N LEU A 84 -2.30 -10.75 2.66
CA LEU A 84 -1.02 -10.65 1.95
C LEU A 84 -0.08 -9.76 2.74
N LEU A 85 1.13 -10.24 3.04
CA LEU A 85 2.13 -9.53 3.86
C LEU A 85 2.51 -8.16 3.26
N ASP A 86 2.57 -8.06 1.93
CA ASP A 86 2.97 -6.82 1.24
C ASP A 86 1.91 -5.71 1.34
N TYR A 87 0.65 -6.08 1.54
CA TYR A 87 -0.49 -5.16 1.51
C TYR A 87 -1.14 -4.96 2.87
N ALA A 88 -1.02 -5.93 3.77
CA ALA A 88 -1.64 -5.86 5.08
C ALA A 88 -0.74 -5.10 6.07
N PRO A 89 -1.21 -4.01 6.69
CA PRO A 89 -0.49 -3.33 7.77
C PRO A 89 -0.53 -4.19 9.04
N LEU A 90 0.38 -5.15 9.12
CA LEU A 90 0.57 -6.09 10.21
C LEU A 90 1.84 -5.73 11.00
N GLU A 91 1.73 -5.76 12.32
CA GLU A 91 2.84 -5.62 13.25
C GLU A 91 2.95 -6.89 14.09
N LYS A 92 4.17 -7.44 14.25
CA LYS A 92 4.41 -8.58 15.13
C LYS A 92 4.40 -8.12 16.58
N VAL A 93 3.59 -8.75 17.42
CA VAL A 93 3.57 -8.48 18.86
C VAL A 93 4.53 -9.45 19.49
N GLU A 94 5.81 -9.09 19.59
CA GLU A 94 6.76 -9.90 20.34
C GLU A 94 6.38 -9.90 21.81
N LYS A 95 6.40 -11.09 22.41
CA LYS A 95 6.27 -11.26 23.85
C LYS A 95 7.68 -11.11 24.44
N PRO A 96 7.89 -10.23 25.44
CA PRO A 96 9.20 -10.03 26.07
C PRO A 96 9.71 -11.26 26.81
#